data_AF-A0A7G2BZ95-F1
#
_entry.id   AF-A0A7G2BZ95-F1
#
_cell.length_a   1.000
_cell.length_b   1.000
_cell.length_c   1.000
_cell.angle_alpha   90.00
_cell.angle_beta   90.00
_cell.angle_gamma   90.00
#
_symmetry.space_group_name_H-M   'P 1'
#
loop_
_entity.id
_entity.type
_entity.pdbx_description
1 polymer ?
#
loop_
_entity_poly.entity_id
_entity_poly.type
_entity_poly.pdbx_seq_one_letter_code
_entity_poly.pdbx_strand_id
1 'polypeptide(L)'
;MEIFTYEKWNSSFIPNYQQGTTFTPTEVLLEKHRTAAPPSLTETNLISLMDRNGIGTDATIAQHIKTVLDREYVRREGQTLVPTTLGIALASAYEVLGLSSLLQPQLRAQMEMAMNDIANGAATKEQVLEAAVRLYKEIFEALAANAGKFEAELGQHLPRSRGVSSDTTVVKQNLCPCGKCGGSMNLIKRTETGGGRESSYVHCNQCAEQCRVPGGHNSDLELLQPQQKCALCPFFALRVTNREKRTSYTVCPYCFTHPPHGPDIEAVGEFRCFQCTADCPLASGLENVGIVSCVSCQGNELRLRNGPTGPYLSCKGWPECGVTVTLPTASSVKPCPGRRCPTCQAVLLTFDFRGVQGVPGMEQEETVCISCDPRLKDYIAVKGHVARPAAPVAPAYTLPTGKRPAAGDHSNGGVPMCACGQPAKSLVSRKEQSMGKKFFACKDRKCQFFKWADQ
;
A
#
# COMPACT_ATOMS: atom_id res chain seq x y z
N MET A 1 -39.87 2.30 -35.66
CA MET A 1 -38.85 2.73 -34.68
C MET A 1 -38.86 4.25 -34.41
N GLU A 2 -39.88 5.00 -34.84
CA GLU A 2 -39.89 6.47 -34.62
C GLU A 2 -40.26 6.88 -33.18
N ILE A 3 -40.78 5.95 -32.37
CA ILE A 3 -41.32 6.26 -31.02
C ILE A 3 -40.37 5.81 -29.89
N PHE A 4 -39.58 4.75 -30.07
CA PHE A 4 -38.62 4.27 -29.06
C PHE A 4 -37.21 4.13 -29.67
N THR A 5 -36.47 5.24 -29.67
CA THR A 5 -35.19 5.39 -30.40
C THR A 5 -33.95 5.04 -29.57
N TYR A 6 -34.12 4.50 -28.36
CA TYR A 6 -33.03 4.25 -27.41
C TYR A 6 -32.29 2.92 -27.63
N GLU A 7 -32.86 2.03 -28.44
CA GLU A 7 -32.25 0.74 -28.76
C GLU A 7 -31.93 0.68 -30.25
N LYS A 8 -30.64 0.68 -30.58
CA LYS A 8 -30.19 0.48 -31.96
C LYS A 8 -30.15 -1.02 -32.23
N TRP A 9 -31.16 -1.51 -32.94
CA TRP A 9 -31.06 -2.85 -33.52
C TRP A 9 -29.98 -2.83 -34.59
N ASN A 10 -28.85 -3.45 -34.28
CA ASN A 10 -27.84 -3.76 -35.28
C ASN A 10 -28.43 -4.88 -36.14
N SER A 11 -29.12 -4.51 -37.22
CA SER A 11 -29.54 -5.48 -38.23
C SER A 11 -28.28 -6.00 -38.92
N SER A 12 -27.71 -7.08 -38.38
CA SER A 12 -26.81 -7.93 -39.17
C SER A 12 -27.65 -8.40 -40.36
N PHE A 13 -27.40 -7.84 -41.54
CA PHE A 13 -28.01 -8.32 -42.76
C PHE A 13 -27.48 -9.74 -42.97
N ILE A 14 -28.33 -10.73 -42.69
CA ILE A 14 -28.02 -12.12 -43.00
C ILE A 14 -28.42 -12.33 -44.47
N PRO A 15 -27.48 -12.66 -45.36
CA PRO A 15 -27.81 -12.97 -46.75
C PRO A 15 -28.82 -14.12 -46.84
N ASN A 16 -29.62 -14.15 -47.90
CA ASN A 16 -30.62 -15.20 -48.08
C ASN A 16 -29.93 -16.52 -48.47
N TYR A 17 -29.98 -17.53 -47.59
CA TYR A 17 -29.42 -18.85 -47.82
C TYR A 17 -30.53 -19.90 -47.93
N GLN A 18 -30.38 -20.86 -48.85
CA GLN A 18 -31.25 -22.03 -48.93
C GLN A 18 -30.62 -23.25 -48.25
N GLN A 19 -31.44 -24.13 -47.69
CA GLN A 19 -30.95 -25.35 -47.06
C GLN A 19 -30.17 -26.21 -48.08
N GLY A 20 -28.92 -26.55 -47.78
CA GLY A 20 -28.00 -27.25 -48.70
C GLY A 20 -27.04 -26.33 -49.48
N THR A 21 -27.18 -25.00 -49.37
CA THR A 21 -26.22 -24.06 -49.96
C THR A 21 -24.86 -24.20 -49.30
N THR A 22 -23.81 -24.36 -50.10
CA THR A 22 -22.40 -24.33 -49.66
C THR A 22 -21.80 -22.96 -49.93
N PHE A 23 -21.04 -22.44 -48.97
CA PHE A 23 -20.28 -21.20 -49.13
C PHE A 23 -18.85 -21.39 -48.63
N THR A 24 -17.93 -20.59 -49.17
CA THR A 24 -16.52 -20.60 -48.75
C THR A 24 -16.29 -19.43 -47.79
N PRO A 25 -15.89 -19.66 -46.52
CA PRO A 25 -15.57 -18.59 -45.59
C PRO A 25 -14.45 -17.69 -46.14
N THR A 26 -14.65 -16.38 -46.16
CA THR A 26 -13.62 -15.41 -46.59
C THR A 26 -12.45 -15.37 -45.61
N GLU A 27 -12.76 -15.47 -44.32
CA GLU A 27 -11.78 -15.51 -43.24
C GLU A 27 -12.26 -16.42 -42.11
N VAL A 28 -11.32 -17.04 -41.41
CA VAL A 28 -11.58 -17.76 -40.17
C VAL A 28 -10.65 -17.17 -39.12
N LEU A 29 -11.21 -16.30 -38.27
CA LEU A 29 -10.47 -15.62 -37.21
C LEU A 29 -10.57 -16.42 -35.92
N LEU A 30 -9.42 -16.90 -35.41
CA LEU A 30 -9.33 -17.50 -34.09
C LEU A 30 -8.94 -16.44 -33.06
N GLU A 31 -9.93 -15.82 -32.45
CA GLU A 31 -9.69 -14.79 -31.44
C GLU A 31 -9.42 -15.40 -30.06
N LYS A 32 -8.33 -14.95 -29.42
CA LYS A 32 -7.99 -15.36 -28.06
C LYS A 32 -8.69 -14.47 -27.05
N HIS A 33 -9.79 -14.95 -26.49
CA HIS A 33 -10.49 -14.31 -25.37
C HIS A 33 -10.01 -14.86 -24.01
N ARG A 34 -10.21 -14.09 -22.95
CA ARG A 34 -10.02 -14.52 -21.55
C ARG A 34 -11.31 -14.28 -20.78
N THR A 35 -11.62 -15.17 -19.84
CA THR A 35 -12.71 -14.94 -18.89
C THR A 35 -12.35 -13.77 -17.98
N ALA A 36 -13.28 -12.81 -17.84
CA ALA A 36 -13.19 -11.74 -16.87
C ALA A 36 -14.01 -12.10 -15.62
N ALA A 37 -13.64 -11.52 -14.47
CA ALA A 37 -14.48 -11.57 -13.29
C ALA A 37 -15.81 -10.84 -13.56
N PRO A 38 -16.91 -11.23 -12.89
CA PRO A 38 -18.17 -10.50 -12.98
C PRO A 38 -17.95 -9.01 -12.65
N PRO A 39 -18.53 -8.09 -13.42
CA PRO A 39 -18.43 -6.67 -13.12
C PRO A 39 -19.15 -6.35 -11.81
N SER A 40 -18.70 -5.31 -11.12
CA SER A 40 -19.43 -4.76 -9.97
C SER A 40 -20.86 -4.40 -10.37
N LEU A 41 -21.79 -4.55 -9.42
CA LEU A 41 -23.20 -4.31 -9.69
C LEU A 41 -23.46 -2.82 -9.92
N THR A 42 -24.13 -2.48 -11.01
CA THR A 42 -24.79 -1.18 -11.15
C THR A 42 -26.10 -1.19 -10.36
N GLU A 43 -26.63 -0.01 -10.06
CA GLU A 43 -27.91 0.11 -9.35
C GLU A 43 -29.04 -0.60 -10.13
N THR A 44 -29.09 -0.44 -11.45
CA THR A 44 -30.07 -1.12 -12.32
C THR A 44 -29.93 -2.64 -12.29
N ASN A 45 -28.71 -3.16 -12.31
CA ASN A 45 -28.47 -4.59 -12.22
C ASN A 45 -28.84 -5.14 -10.84
N LEU A 46 -28.55 -4.37 -9.78
CA LEU A 46 -28.95 -4.73 -8.41
C LEU A 46 -30.47 -4.75 -8.26
N ILE A 47 -31.19 -3.75 -8.76
CA ILE A 47 -32.67 -3.72 -8.76
C ILE A 47 -33.22 -4.97 -9.47
N SER A 48 -32.69 -5.28 -10.66
CA SER A 48 -33.09 -6.46 -11.42
C SER A 48 -32.83 -7.77 -10.68
N LEU A 49 -31.73 -7.84 -9.92
CA LEU A 49 -31.41 -9.00 -9.10
C LEU A 49 -32.29 -9.09 -7.85
N MET A 50 -32.59 -7.96 -7.19
CA MET A 50 -33.47 -7.92 -6.03
C MET A 50 -34.87 -8.41 -6.40
N ASP A 51 -35.43 -7.91 -7.50
CA ASP A 51 -36.73 -8.32 -8.02
C ASP A 51 -36.78 -9.83 -8.35
N ARG A 52 -35.80 -10.33 -9.11
CA ARG A 52 -35.67 -11.76 -9.43
C ARG A 52 -35.53 -12.66 -8.20
N ASN A 53 -34.98 -12.15 -7.11
CA ASN A 53 -34.80 -12.88 -5.87
C ASN A 53 -35.92 -12.61 -4.85
N GLY A 54 -36.97 -11.86 -5.21
CA GLY A 54 -38.10 -11.55 -4.33
C GLY A 54 -37.73 -10.65 -3.15
N ILE A 55 -36.74 -9.78 -3.29
CA ILE A 55 -36.35 -8.82 -2.25
C ILE A 55 -36.99 -7.47 -2.51
N GLY A 56 -37.93 -7.10 -1.65
CA GLY A 56 -38.64 -5.84 -1.73
C GLY A 56 -39.71 -5.83 -2.82
N THR A 57 -40.37 -4.68 -2.95
CA THR A 57 -41.42 -4.39 -3.93
C THR A 57 -41.06 -3.11 -4.67
N ASP A 58 -41.81 -2.76 -5.72
CA ASP A 58 -41.65 -1.49 -6.46
C ASP A 58 -41.53 -0.26 -5.55
N ALA A 59 -42.19 -0.29 -4.38
CA ALA A 59 -42.14 0.77 -3.40
C ALA A 59 -40.91 0.75 -2.47
N THR A 60 -40.31 -0.42 -2.21
CA THR A 60 -39.29 -0.59 -1.15
C THR A 60 -37.87 -0.83 -1.65
N ILE A 61 -37.68 -1.26 -2.91
CA ILE A 61 -36.35 -1.55 -3.47
C ILE A 61 -35.43 -0.32 -3.38
N ALA A 62 -35.91 0.86 -3.78
CA ALA A 62 -35.12 2.10 -3.72
C ALA A 62 -34.72 2.44 -2.26
N GLN A 63 -35.61 2.19 -1.30
CA GLN A 63 -35.34 2.42 0.11
C GLN A 63 -34.28 1.46 0.66
N HIS A 64 -34.27 0.20 0.24
CA HIS A 64 -33.24 -0.77 0.66
C HIS A 64 -31.85 -0.35 0.19
N ILE A 65 -31.73 0.00 -1.09
CA ILE A 65 -30.47 0.47 -1.67
C ILE A 65 -30.00 1.72 -0.94
N LYS A 66 -30.89 2.69 -0.72
CA LYS A 66 -30.58 3.90 0.05
C LYS A 66 -30.11 3.60 1.47
N THR A 67 -30.78 2.70 2.18
CA THR A 67 -30.42 2.38 3.58
C THR A 67 -29.01 1.78 3.69
N VAL A 68 -28.62 0.92 2.75
CA VAL A 68 -27.29 0.28 2.73
C VAL A 68 -26.20 1.29 2.37
N LEU A 69 -26.50 2.27 1.51
CA LEU A 69 -25.63 3.39 1.19
C LEU A 69 -25.48 4.36 2.39
N ASP A 70 -26.59 4.76 3.01
CA ASP A 70 -26.62 5.68 4.16
C ASP A 70 -25.89 5.10 5.38
N ARG A 71 -25.89 3.77 5.54
CA ARG A 71 -25.13 3.05 6.59
C ARG A 71 -23.68 2.75 6.21
N GLU A 72 -23.23 3.21 5.05
CA GLU A 72 -21.85 3.07 4.56
C GLU A 72 -21.39 1.61 4.42
N TYR A 73 -22.29 0.65 4.21
CA TYR A 73 -21.89 -0.74 3.91
C TYR A 73 -21.43 -0.90 2.46
N VAL A 74 -21.96 -0.04 1.58
CA VAL A 74 -21.64 0.03 0.16
C VAL A 74 -21.47 1.51 -0.20
N ARG A 75 -20.62 1.79 -1.18
CA ARG A 75 -20.42 3.15 -1.73
C ARG A 75 -20.55 3.14 -3.25
N ARG A 76 -20.85 4.31 -3.82
CA ARG A 76 -20.88 4.50 -5.27
C ARG A 76 -19.48 4.85 -5.80
N GLU A 77 -19.02 4.09 -6.78
CA GLU A 77 -17.87 4.44 -7.64
C GLU A 77 -18.34 4.55 -9.08
N GLY A 78 -18.49 5.79 -9.56
CA GLY A 78 -19.13 6.07 -10.84
C GLY A 78 -20.57 5.55 -10.84
N GLN A 79 -20.89 4.62 -11.76
CA GLN A 79 -22.20 3.98 -11.86
C GLN A 79 -22.29 2.63 -11.12
N THR A 80 -21.21 2.19 -10.46
CA THR A 80 -21.14 0.88 -9.80
C THR A 80 -21.19 1.01 -8.28
N LEU A 81 -21.72 -0.02 -7.64
CA LEU A 81 -21.81 -0.18 -6.20
C LEU A 81 -20.67 -1.09 -5.75
N VAL A 82 -19.84 -0.57 -4.84
CA VAL A 82 -18.65 -1.27 -4.33
C VAL A 82 -18.77 -1.40 -2.81
N PRO A 83 -18.59 -2.62 -2.25
CA PRO A 83 -18.67 -2.81 -0.81
C PRO A 83 -17.55 -2.05 -0.09
N THR A 84 -17.87 -1.48 1.07
CA THR A 84 -16.88 -0.80 1.92
C THR A 84 -16.18 -1.81 2.83
N THR A 85 -15.11 -1.39 3.49
CA THR A 85 -14.45 -2.21 4.53
C THR A 85 -15.43 -2.62 5.63
N LEU A 86 -16.37 -1.74 6.01
CA LEU A 86 -17.40 -2.05 7.00
C LEU A 86 -18.39 -3.11 6.48
N GLY A 87 -18.86 -2.97 5.24
CA GLY A 87 -19.75 -3.96 4.64
C GLY A 87 -19.10 -5.34 4.52
N ILE A 88 -17.83 -5.39 4.10
CA ILE A 88 -17.05 -6.64 4.01
C ILE A 88 -16.84 -7.24 5.41
N ALA A 89 -16.47 -6.42 6.40
CA ALA A 89 -16.28 -6.88 7.78
C ALA A 89 -17.55 -7.52 8.35
N LEU A 90 -18.70 -6.86 8.16
CA LEU A 90 -19.99 -7.34 8.63
C LEU A 90 -20.39 -8.65 7.93
N ALA A 91 -20.17 -8.75 6.61
CA ALA A 91 -20.45 -9.97 5.87
C ALA A 91 -19.55 -11.13 6.32
N SER A 92 -18.23 -10.91 6.43
CA SER A 92 -17.29 -11.93 6.93
C SER A 92 -17.69 -12.42 8.33
N ALA A 93 -18.07 -11.50 9.22
CA ALA A 93 -18.48 -11.84 10.58
C ALA A 93 -19.72 -12.75 10.62
N TYR A 94 -20.73 -12.52 9.76
CA TYR A 94 -21.87 -13.42 9.68
C TYR A 94 -21.49 -14.80 9.09
N GLU A 95 -20.60 -14.86 8.10
CA GLU A 95 -20.14 -16.13 7.52
C GLU A 95 -19.37 -16.99 8.53
N VAL A 96 -18.44 -16.41 9.30
CA VAL A 96 -17.66 -17.13 10.31
C VAL A 96 -18.54 -17.70 11.43
N LEU A 97 -19.65 -17.04 11.75
CA LEU A 97 -20.63 -17.54 12.71
C LEU A 97 -21.58 -18.61 12.16
N GLY A 98 -21.47 -18.96 10.87
CA GLY A 98 -22.42 -19.86 10.21
C GLY A 98 -23.80 -19.24 9.99
N LEU A 99 -23.91 -17.90 10.09
CA LEU A 99 -25.14 -17.15 9.90
C LEU A 99 -25.27 -16.60 8.47
N SER A 100 -24.73 -17.33 7.48
CA SER A 100 -24.77 -16.93 6.07
C SER A 100 -26.19 -16.73 5.55
N SER A 101 -27.20 -17.35 6.16
CA SER A 101 -28.62 -17.12 5.85
C SER A 101 -29.07 -15.66 6.01
N LEU A 102 -28.38 -14.86 6.85
CA LEU A 102 -28.62 -13.41 6.99
C LEU A 102 -28.11 -12.59 5.80
N LEU A 103 -27.14 -13.13 5.04
CA LEU A 103 -26.54 -12.47 3.88
C LEU A 103 -27.22 -12.83 2.58
N GLN A 104 -27.86 -14.00 2.55
CA GLN A 104 -28.49 -14.52 1.36
C GLN A 104 -29.92 -13.97 1.20
N PRO A 105 -30.43 -13.85 -0.05
CA PRO A 105 -31.73 -13.23 -0.31
C PRO A 105 -32.94 -13.94 0.30
N GLN A 106 -32.82 -15.24 0.57
CA GLN A 106 -33.91 -16.16 0.90
C GLN A 106 -34.68 -15.72 2.14
N LEU A 107 -34.00 -15.31 3.21
CA LEU A 107 -34.66 -14.92 4.45
C LEU A 107 -35.59 -13.72 4.23
N ARG A 108 -35.15 -12.75 3.42
CA ARG A 108 -35.96 -11.58 3.10
C ARG A 108 -37.10 -11.94 2.16
N ALA A 109 -36.84 -12.74 1.14
CA ALA A 109 -37.87 -13.19 0.21
C ALA A 109 -38.98 -13.99 0.91
N GLN A 110 -38.64 -14.82 1.90
CA GLN A 110 -39.61 -15.54 2.72
C GLN A 110 -40.49 -14.58 3.53
N MET A 111 -39.93 -13.48 4.05
CA MET A 111 -40.73 -12.47 4.75
C MET A 111 -41.69 -11.74 3.80
N GLU A 112 -41.25 -11.38 2.59
CA GLU A 112 -42.12 -10.77 1.57
C GLU A 112 -43.26 -11.73 1.18
N MET A 113 -42.95 -13.02 1.01
CA MET A 113 -43.95 -14.06 0.75
C MET A 113 -44.97 -14.17 1.89
N ALA A 114 -44.51 -14.19 3.14
CA ALA A 114 -45.39 -14.25 4.30
C ALA A 114 -46.30 -13.00 4.42
N MET A 115 -45.81 -11.81 4.06
CA MET A 115 -46.65 -10.61 3.98
C MET A 115 -47.71 -10.71 2.89
N ASN A 116 -47.37 -11.29 1.74
CA ASN A 116 -48.34 -11.57 0.67
C ASN A 116 -49.38 -12.62 1.10
N ASP A 117 -48.97 -13.65 1.84
CA ASP A 117 -49.90 -14.65 2.38
C ASP A 117 -50.90 -14.03 3.35
N ILE A 118 -50.46 -13.08 4.19
CA ILE A 118 -51.36 -12.30 5.05
C ILE A 118 -52.34 -11.47 4.20
N ALA A 119 -51.83 -10.75 3.19
CA ALA A 119 -52.66 -9.92 2.32
C ALA A 119 -53.71 -10.73 1.55
N ASN A 120 -53.39 -11.98 1.18
CA ASN A 120 -54.28 -12.90 0.49
C ASN A 120 -55.15 -13.74 1.44
N GLY A 121 -54.98 -13.61 2.76
CA GLY A 121 -55.72 -14.37 3.78
C GLY A 121 -55.30 -15.84 3.93
N ALA A 122 -54.15 -16.23 3.38
CA ALA A 122 -53.58 -17.59 3.48
C ALA A 122 -52.86 -17.84 4.81
N ALA A 123 -52.41 -16.78 5.50
CA ALA A 123 -51.80 -16.84 6.82
C ALA A 123 -52.31 -15.70 7.72
N THR A 124 -52.34 -15.91 9.05
CA THR A 124 -52.66 -14.82 9.98
C THR A 124 -51.40 -14.07 10.41
N LYS A 125 -51.57 -12.80 10.79
CA LYS A 125 -50.48 -11.96 11.31
C LYS A 125 -49.79 -12.62 12.50
N GLU A 126 -50.56 -13.22 13.39
CA GLU A 126 -50.07 -13.84 14.63
C GLU A 126 -49.15 -15.02 14.32
N GLN A 127 -49.54 -15.87 13.36
CA GLN A 127 -48.74 -17.02 12.91
C GLN A 127 -47.39 -16.58 12.33
N VAL A 128 -47.41 -15.58 11.45
CA VAL A 128 -46.17 -15.06 10.83
C VAL A 128 -45.28 -14.38 11.87
N LEU A 129 -45.87 -13.62 12.80
CA LEU A 129 -45.12 -12.97 13.88
C LEU A 129 -44.45 -13.98 14.81
N GLU A 130 -45.17 -15.02 15.23
CA GLU A 130 -44.63 -16.07 16.09
C GLU A 130 -43.46 -16.79 15.42
N ALA A 131 -43.61 -17.17 14.15
CA ALA A 131 -42.56 -17.79 13.37
C ALA A 131 -41.32 -16.89 13.22
N ALA A 132 -41.53 -15.60 12.92
CA ALA A 132 -40.45 -14.63 12.77
C ALA A 132 -39.70 -14.42 14.09
N VAL A 133 -40.41 -14.21 15.20
CA VAL A 133 -39.80 -14.02 16.52
C VAL A 133 -38.99 -15.25 16.93
N ARG A 134 -39.51 -16.45 16.70
CA ARG A 134 -38.79 -17.69 16.97
C ARG A 134 -37.49 -17.78 16.17
N LEU A 135 -37.55 -17.52 14.86
CA LEU A 135 -36.38 -17.55 13.99
C LEU A 135 -35.31 -16.53 14.41
N TYR A 136 -35.71 -15.28 14.65
CA TYR A 136 -34.76 -14.24 15.06
C TYR A 136 -34.21 -14.44 16.46
N LYS A 137 -34.96 -15.10 17.36
CA LYS A 137 -34.48 -15.49 18.68
C LYS A 137 -33.33 -16.50 18.58
N GLU A 138 -33.47 -17.53 17.75
CA GLU A 138 -32.42 -18.54 17.54
C GLU A 138 -31.14 -17.88 16.96
N ILE A 139 -31.30 -16.97 16.00
CA ILE A 139 -30.19 -16.19 15.42
C ILE A 139 -29.52 -15.31 16.49
N PHE A 140 -30.31 -14.62 17.30
CA PHE A 140 -29.81 -13.76 18.36
C PHE A 140 -29.03 -14.54 19.41
N GLU A 141 -29.54 -15.69 19.86
CA GLU A 141 -28.85 -16.56 20.81
C GLU A 141 -27.51 -17.06 20.25
N ALA A 142 -27.47 -17.47 18.97
CA ALA A 142 -26.24 -17.88 18.30
C ALA A 142 -25.21 -16.74 18.21
N LEU A 143 -25.67 -15.52 17.91
CA LEU A 143 -24.80 -14.34 17.83
C LEU A 143 -24.29 -13.92 19.21
N ALA A 144 -25.16 -13.91 20.22
CA ALA A 144 -24.80 -13.57 21.60
C ALA A 144 -23.78 -14.57 22.20
N ALA A 145 -23.98 -15.87 21.96
CA ALA A 145 -23.06 -16.91 22.40
C ALA A 145 -21.67 -16.81 21.74
N ASN A 146 -21.58 -16.21 20.55
CA ASN A 146 -20.34 -16.09 19.78
C ASN A 146 -19.88 -14.63 19.59
N ALA A 147 -20.33 -13.70 20.44
CA ALA A 147 -20.01 -12.27 20.32
C ALA A 147 -18.50 -11.99 20.25
N GLY A 148 -17.68 -12.72 21.01
CA GLY A 148 -16.22 -12.56 20.96
C GLY A 148 -15.59 -12.95 19.62
N LYS A 149 -16.12 -13.97 18.93
CA LYS A 149 -15.67 -14.32 17.57
C LYS A 149 -16.09 -13.26 16.56
N PHE A 150 -17.31 -12.75 16.71
CA PHE A 150 -17.85 -11.67 15.89
C PHE A 150 -16.98 -10.40 16.00
N GLU A 151 -16.63 -10.00 17.22
CA GLU A 151 -15.76 -8.84 17.47
C GLU A 151 -14.34 -9.07 16.92
N ALA A 152 -13.79 -10.27 17.08
CA ALA A 152 -12.48 -10.61 16.55
C ALA A 152 -12.44 -10.53 15.02
N GLU A 153 -13.48 -11.00 14.34
CA GLU A 153 -13.58 -10.95 12.87
C GLU A 153 -13.75 -9.50 12.37
N LEU A 154 -14.62 -8.73 13.02
CA LEU A 154 -14.74 -7.29 12.74
C LEU A 154 -13.40 -6.57 12.92
N GLY A 155 -12.62 -6.92 13.96
CA GLY A 155 -11.32 -6.33 14.24
C GLY A 155 -10.20 -6.69 13.25
N GLN A 156 -10.39 -7.70 12.39
CA GLN A 156 -9.44 -8.03 11.31
C GLN A 156 -9.63 -7.11 10.10
N HIS A 157 -10.88 -6.77 9.79
CA HIS A 157 -11.23 -5.96 8.63
C HIS A 157 -11.29 -4.47 8.97
N LEU A 158 -11.82 -4.11 10.13
CA LEU A 158 -11.88 -2.73 10.57
C LEU A 158 -10.55 -2.32 11.21
N PRO A 159 -10.04 -1.11 10.90
CA PRO A 159 -8.91 -0.58 11.63
C PRO A 159 -9.30 -0.56 13.11
N ARG A 160 -8.48 -1.17 13.98
CA ARG A 160 -8.66 -1.10 15.43
C ARG A 160 -8.79 0.37 15.81
N SER A 161 -10.01 0.82 16.04
CA SER A 161 -10.28 2.02 16.80
C SER A 161 -9.85 1.67 18.21
N ARG A 162 -8.55 1.84 18.51
CA ARG A 162 -8.10 1.79 19.89
C ARG A 162 -8.87 2.91 20.54
N GLY A 163 -9.84 2.53 21.38
CA GLY A 163 -10.55 3.47 22.24
C GLY A 163 -9.55 4.48 22.76
N VAL A 164 -9.95 5.74 22.72
CA VAL A 164 -9.20 6.87 23.27
C VAL A 164 -8.80 6.47 24.69
N SER A 165 -7.56 5.98 24.87
CA SER A 165 -6.97 5.88 26.19
C SER A 165 -7.00 7.29 26.76
N SER A 166 -7.38 7.39 28.03
CA SER A 166 -7.38 8.57 28.90
C SER A 166 -6.04 9.33 29.01
N ASP A 167 -5.05 8.99 28.18
CA ASP A 167 -3.67 9.47 28.16
C ASP A 167 -3.30 10.16 26.83
N THR A 168 -4.28 10.48 25.97
CA THR A 168 -4.04 11.19 24.70
C THR A 168 -4.58 12.61 24.77
N THR A 169 -3.71 13.60 24.73
CA THR A 169 -4.09 15.02 24.69
C THR A 169 -3.93 15.56 23.27
N VAL A 170 -4.98 16.22 22.76
CA VAL A 170 -4.91 16.93 21.48
C VAL A 170 -4.26 18.29 21.73
N VAL A 171 -3.07 18.51 21.18
CA VAL A 171 -2.30 19.75 21.33
C VAL A 171 -2.69 20.79 20.29
N LYS A 172 -2.82 20.37 19.02
CA LYS A 172 -3.28 21.24 17.92
C LYS A 172 -4.22 20.47 17.01
N GLN A 173 -5.35 21.09 16.70
CA GLN A 173 -6.27 20.57 15.69
C GLN A 173 -5.89 21.09 14.30
N ASN A 174 -6.15 20.29 13.27
CA ASN A 174 -5.96 20.64 11.87
C ASN A 174 -4.55 21.16 11.54
N LEU A 175 -3.52 20.53 12.13
CA LEU A 175 -2.13 20.92 11.94
C LEU A 175 -1.70 20.82 10.47
N CYS A 176 -2.05 19.72 9.78
CA CYS A 176 -1.73 19.53 8.37
C CYS A 176 -2.69 18.57 7.66
N PRO A 177 -2.76 18.59 6.31
CA PRO A 177 -3.49 17.59 5.54
C PRO A 177 -2.78 16.24 5.52
N CYS A 178 -3.55 15.15 5.58
CA CYS A 178 -3.06 13.78 5.49
C CYS A 178 -2.61 13.45 4.07
N GLY A 179 -1.40 12.89 3.94
CA GLY A 179 -0.89 12.44 2.65
C GLY A 179 -1.63 11.24 2.06
N LYS A 180 -2.39 10.47 2.85
CA LYS A 180 -3.13 9.28 2.36
C LYS A 180 -4.53 9.59 1.86
N CYS A 181 -5.35 10.29 2.66
CA CYS A 181 -6.76 10.56 2.32
C CYS A 181 -7.07 12.05 2.08
N GLY A 182 -6.11 12.95 2.28
CA GLY A 182 -6.36 14.40 2.24
C GLY A 182 -7.08 14.97 3.47
N GLY A 183 -7.56 14.10 4.37
CA GLY A 183 -8.23 14.48 5.61
C GLY A 183 -7.35 15.26 6.58
N SER A 184 -7.97 15.96 7.52
CA SER A 184 -7.24 16.75 8.50
C SER A 184 -6.47 15.90 9.52
N MET A 185 -5.26 16.31 9.88
CA MET A 185 -4.45 15.68 10.92
C MET A 185 -4.24 16.58 12.13
N ASN A 186 -4.37 16.01 13.33
CA ASN A 186 -4.19 16.67 14.61
C ASN A 186 -2.83 16.30 15.23
N LEU A 187 -2.21 17.24 15.93
CA LEU A 187 -1.08 16.97 16.81
C LEU A 187 -1.60 16.45 18.13
N ILE A 188 -1.20 15.24 18.50
CA ILE A 188 -1.54 14.59 19.76
C ILE A 188 -0.28 14.26 20.55
N LYS A 189 -0.37 14.29 21.86
CA LYS A 189 0.65 13.77 22.78
C LYS A 189 0.10 12.56 23.50
N ARG A 190 0.97 11.57 23.72
CA ARG A 190 0.63 10.36 24.46
C ARG A 190 1.66 10.13 25.57
N THR A 191 1.16 9.92 26.78
CA THR A 191 1.95 9.43 27.93
C THR A 191 2.10 7.92 27.81
N GLU A 192 3.33 7.41 27.92
CA GLU A 192 3.60 5.98 27.88
C GLU A 192 3.35 5.35 29.27
N THR A 193 2.55 4.28 29.31
CA THR A 193 2.24 3.53 30.53
C THR A 193 3.50 2.85 31.07
N GLY A 194 4.06 3.38 32.16
CA GLY A 194 5.21 2.78 32.86
C GLY A 194 6.51 3.57 32.82
N GLY A 195 6.54 4.76 32.23
CA GLY A 195 7.65 5.69 32.35
C GLY A 195 7.25 7.02 31.73
N GLY A 196 7.29 8.12 32.49
CA GLY A 196 6.71 9.43 32.16
C GLY A 196 7.30 10.18 30.95
N ARG A 197 7.68 9.48 29.88
CA ARG A 197 8.05 10.07 28.59
C ARG A 197 6.79 10.34 27.77
N GLU A 198 6.60 11.61 27.42
CA GLU A 198 5.60 12.04 26.45
C GLU A 198 6.13 11.88 25.02
N SER A 199 5.41 11.13 24.19
CA SER A 199 5.69 11.00 22.76
C SER A 199 4.66 11.78 21.95
N SER A 200 5.11 12.54 20.94
CA SER A 200 4.24 13.36 20.08
C SER A 200 3.96 12.67 18.74
N TYR A 201 2.72 12.78 18.28
CA TYR A 201 2.24 12.15 17.06
C TYR A 201 1.33 13.10 16.28
N VAL A 202 1.31 12.94 14.95
CA VAL A 202 0.31 13.55 14.08
C VAL A 202 -0.65 12.46 13.63
N HIS A 203 -1.94 12.63 13.91
CA HIS A 203 -2.98 11.62 13.72
C HIS A 203 -4.09 12.14 12.78
N CYS A 204 -4.45 11.35 11.77
CA CYS A 204 -5.55 11.66 10.87
C CYS A 204 -6.88 11.14 11.40
N ASN A 205 -7.88 12.03 11.51
CA ASN A 205 -9.20 11.68 12.00
C ASN A 205 -10.04 10.82 11.02
N GLN A 206 -9.65 10.73 9.75
CA GLN A 206 -10.43 10.02 8.72
C GLN A 206 -9.91 8.61 8.44
N CYS A 207 -8.61 8.47 8.20
CA CYS A 207 -7.99 7.19 7.86
C CYS A 207 -7.22 6.56 9.03
N ALA A 208 -7.25 7.20 10.21
CA ALA A 208 -6.51 6.81 11.42
C ALA A 208 -4.99 6.73 11.26
N GLU A 209 -4.42 7.25 10.16
CA GLU A 209 -2.97 7.28 9.94
C GLU A 209 -2.28 8.08 11.05
N GLN A 210 -1.24 7.48 11.62
CA GLN A 210 -0.48 8.10 12.70
C GLN A 210 1.01 8.12 12.36
N CYS A 211 1.62 9.28 12.47
CA CYS A 211 3.06 9.47 12.28
C CYS A 211 3.67 10.03 13.56
N ARG A 212 4.76 9.43 14.03
CA ARG A 212 5.58 10.00 15.09
C ARG A 212 6.21 11.30 14.58
N VAL A 213 6.30 12.29 15.43
CA VAL A 213 7.00 13.55 15.15
C VAL A 213 7.95 13.90 16.31
N PRO A 214 8.98 14.73 16.08
CA PRO A 214 9.77 15.26 17.17
C PRO A 214 8.88 15.93 18.20
N GLY A 215 9.08 15.60 19.47
CA GLY A 215 8.22 16.03 20.56
C GLY A 215 9.00 16.26 21.84
N GLY A 216 8.62 17.32 22.55
CA GLY A 216 9.11 17.69 23.88
C GLY A 216 8.38 18.95 24.34
N HIS A 217 8.37 19.27 25.64
CA HIS A 217 7.64 20.43 26.18
C HIS A 217 8.02 21.77 25.51
N ASN A 218 9.21 21.85 24.91
CA ASN A 218 9.78 23.09 24.35
C ASN A 218 9.81 23.15 22.82
N SER A 219 9.23 22.17 22.12
CA SER A 219 9.19 22.15 20.65
C SER A 219 7.79 22.43 20.13
N ASP A 220 7.69 23.45 19.29
CA ASP A 220 6.44 23.83 18.63
C ASP A 220 6.43 23.32 17.18
N LEU A 221 5.31 22.77 16.73
CA LEU A 221 5.13 22.25 15.38
C LEU A 221 4.08 23.05 14.63
N GLU A 222 4.42 23.43 13.41
CA GLU A 222 3.55 24.18 12.51
C GLU A 222 3.67 23.62 11.09
N LEU A 223 2.60 23.78 10.29
CA LEU A 223 2.69 23.55 8.86
C LEU A 223 3.69 24.52 8.25
N LEU A 224 4.63 23.99 7.45
CA LEU A 224 5.61 24.83 6.79
C LEU A 224 4.93 25.81 5.83
N GLN A 225 5.39 27.06 5.82
CA GLN A 225 4.94 28.09 4.88
C GLN A 225 6.11 28.59 4.00
N PRO A 226 5.95 28.64 2.67
CA PRO A 226 4.80 28.12 1.90
C PRO A 226 4.64 26.60 2.06
N GLN A 227 3.42 26.10 1.86
CA GLN A 227 3.12 24.67 2.01
C GLN A 227 3.98 23.85 1.05
N GLN A 228 4.80 22.96 1.61
CA GLN A 228 5.71 22.12 0.83
C GLN A 228 5.34 20.65 1.03
N LYS A 229 4.99 19.97 -0.06
CA LYS A 229 4.88 18.51 -0.08
C LYS A 229 6.28 17.87 -0.09
N CYS A 230 6.42 16.76 0.61
CA CYS A 230 7.63 15.96 0.57
C CYS A 230 7.87 15.41 -0.85
N ALA A 231 9.12 15.39 -1.29
CA ALA A 231 9.49 14.84 -2.61
C ALA A 231 9.39 13.30 -2.68
N LEU A 232 9.29 12.63 -1.52
CA LEU A 232 9.28 11.16 -1.43
C LEU A 232 7.93 10.54 -1.10
N CYS A 233 7.03 11.32 -0.53
CA CYS A 233 5.75 10.82 -0.06
C CYS A 233 4.72 11.94 -0.14
N PRO A 234 3.42 11.60 -0.13
CA PRO A 234 2.36 12.59 -0.33
C PRO A 234 2.10 13.50 0.88
N PHE A 235 2.93 13.45 1.93
CA PHE A 235 2.76 14.23 3.16
C PHE A 235 3.38 15.63 3.07
N PHE A 236 2.83 16.56 3.84
CA PHE A 236 3.34 17.92 3.96
C PHE A 236 4.44 18.02 5.02
N ALA A 237 5.46 18.83 4.75
CA ALA A 237 6.52 19.12 5.70
C ALA A 237 6.03 20.05 6.83
N LEU A 238 6.50 19.78 8.03
CA LEU A 238 6.28 20.58 9.22
C LEU A 238 7.56 21.31 9.61
N ARG A 239 7.41 22.52 10.15
CA ARG A 239 8.48 23.25 10.82
C ARG A 239 8.44 22.91 12.32
N VAL A 240 9.58 22.51 12.85
CA VAL A 240 9.79 22.26 14.28
C VAL A 240 10.66 23.40 14.81
N THR A 241 10.15 24.14 15.79
CA THR A 241 10.84 25.26 16.43
C THR A 241 11.11 24.91 17.89
N ASN A 242 12.37 24.85 18.30
CA ASN A 242 12.75 24.71 19.70
C ASN A 242 12.84 26.09 20.35
N ARG A 243 11.97 26.37 21.34
CA ARG A 243 11.85 27.69 21.98
C ARG A 243 13.06 28.05 22.85
N GLU A 244 13.68 27.08 23.52
CA GLU A 244 14.84 27.31 24.38
C GLU A 244 16.11 27.57 23.59
N LYS A 245 16.38 26.71 22.60
CA LYS A 245 17.61 26.79 21.79
C LYS A 245 17.49 27.80 20.64
N ARG A 246 16.29 28.35 20.40
CA ARG A 246 15.95 29.23 19.26
C ARG A 246 16.39 28.66 17.91
N THR A 247 16.36 27.34 17.78
CA THR A 247 16.68 26.64 16.53
C THR A 247 15.40 26.15 15.88
N SER A 248 15.38 26.11 14.56
CA SER A 248 14.28 25.50 13.80
C SER A 248 14.82 24.58 12.72
N TYR A 249 14.06 23.54 12.41
CA TYR A 249 14.34 22.62 11.32
C TYR A 249 13.02 22.06 10.76
N THR A 250 13.09 21.40 9.61
CA THR A 250 11.92 20.85 8.94
C THR A 250 11.91 19.32 9.02
N VAL A 251 10.70 18.76 9.11
CA VAL A 251 10.49 17.30 9.12
C VAL A 251 9.29 16.94 8.27
N CYS A 252 9.35 15.80 7.59
CA CYS A 252 8.18 15.17 7.02
C CYS A 252 7.66 14.13 8.03
N PRO A 253 6.40 14.20 8.50
CA PRO A 253 5.88 13.26 9.51
C PRO A 253 6.04 11.80 9.10
N TYR A 254 5.74 11.49 7.83
CA TYR A 254 5.84 10.14 7.32
C TYR A 254 7.28 9.64 7.25
N CYS A 255 8.19 10.40 6.64
CA CYS A 255 9.61 10.03 6.57
C CYS A 255 10.30 10.01 7.94
N PHE A 256 9.84 10.83 8.90
CA PHE A 256 10.33 10.77 10.28
C PHE A 256 9.99 9.44 10.95
N THR A 257 8.79 8.90 10.66
CA THR A 257 8.33 7.60 11.16
C THR A 257 8.90 6.42 10.36
N HIS A 258 9.04 6.61 9.05
CA HIS A 258 9.53 5.62 8.09
C HIS A 258 10.70 6.23 7.29
N PRO A 259 11.92 6.26 7.87
CA PRO A 259 13.08 6.80 7.18
C PRO A 259 13.33 6.05 5.87
N PRO A 260 13.61 6.76 4.76
CA PRO A 260 13.95 6.09 3.52
C PRO A 260 15.27 5.31 3.64
N HIS A 261 15.40 4.17 2.96
CA HIS A 261 16.61 3.36 3.01
C HIS A 261 17.83 4.10 2.43
N GLY A 262 18.90 4.19 3.24
CA GLY A 262 20.22 4.73 2.89
C GLY A 262 21.31 4.02 3.70
N PRO A 263 22.60 4.14 3.33
CA PRO A 263 23.61 3.17 3.72
C PRO A 263 23.98 3.08 5.21
N ASP A 264 23.53 3.97 6.10
CA ASP A 264 23.84 3.92 7.54
C ASP A 264 22.83 4.74 8.37
N ILE A 265 21.53 4.35 8.37
CA ILE A 265 20.48 5.04 9.17
C ILE A 265 20.23 4.35 10.53
N GLU A 266 20.88 3.21 10.81
CA GLU A 266 20.63 2.41 12.01
C GLU A 266 21.00 3.11 13.34
N ALA A 267 21.66 4.28 13.32
CA ALA A 267 22.19 4.91 14.53
C ALA A 267 21.52 6.22 14.99
N VAL A 268 20.54 6.79 14.29
CA VAL A 268 19.92 8.06 14.71
C VAL A 268 18.40 7.98 14.62
N GLY A 269 17.75 7.79 15.76
CA GLY A 269 16.30 7.59 15.89
C GLY A 269 15.40 8.79 15.52
N GLU A 270 15.86 9.72 14.68
CA GLU A 270 15.13 10.94 14.29
C GLU A 270 15.52 11.42 12.87
N PHE A 271 14.81 10.97 11.83
CA PHE A 271 15.07 11.37 10.43
C PHE A 271 14.50 12.78 10.12
N ARG A 272 15.35 13.74 9.79
CA ARG A 272 14.98 15.15 9.53
C ARG A 272 15.05 15.46 8.04
N CYS A 273 14.26 16.43 7.56
CA CYS A 273 14.24 16.74 6.12
C CYS A 273 15.63 17.07 5.57
N PHE A 274 16.48 17.73 6.36
CA PHE A 274 17.84 18.07 5.91
C PHE A 274 18.73 16.85 5.69
N GLN A 275 18.41 15.68 6.25
CA GLN A 275 19.14 14.42 6.02
C GLN A 275 18.64 13.68 4.76
N CYS A 276 17.61 14.22 4.10
CA CYS A 276 17.01 13.62 2.93
C CYS A 276 17.95 13.66 1.72
N THR A 277 18.00 12.57 0.96
CA THR A 277 18.77 12.44 -0.28
C THR A 277 17.98 12.81 -1.53
N ALA A 278 16.68 13.10 -1.39
CA ALA A 278 15.81 13.51 -2.48
C ALA A 278 16.17 14.91 -3.02
N ASP A 279 15.82 15.18 -4.27
CA ASP A 279 15.81 16.54 -4.80
C ASP A 279 14.67 17.34 -4.15
N CYS A 280 14.96 17.95 -3.01
CA CYS A 280 14.01 18.68 -2.18
C CYS A 280 14.69 19.95 -1.65
N PRO A 281 14.03 21.12 -1.68
CA PRO A 281 14.57 22.35 -1.11
C PRO A 281 14.79 22.27 0.42
N LEU A 282 14.19 21.27 1.08
CA LEU A 282 14.32 21.05 2.53
C LEU A 282 15.45 20.08 2.90
N ALA A 283 16.05 19.40 1.92
CA ALA A 283 17.23 18.56 2.10
C ALA A 283 18.48 19.42 2.25
N SER A 284 19.38 19.10 3.19
CA SER A 284 20.67 19.80 3.24
C SER A 284 21.54 19.33 2.10
N GLY A 285 21.93 20.30 1.29
CA GLY A 285 23.02 20.27 0.35
C GLY A 285 23.43 21.72 0.18
N LEU A 286 24.69 22.02 0.46
CA LEU A 286 25.28 23.34 0.24
C LEU A 286 25.10 23.68 -1.24
N GLU A 287 24.15 24.56 -1.53
CA GLU A 287 23.72 24.96 -2.87
C GLU A 287 23.25 23.78 -3.73
N ASN A 288 22.10 23.93 -4.40
CA ASN A 288 21.50 22.85 -5.18
C ASN A 288 22.25 22.64 -6.53
N VAL A 289 23.57 22.54 -6.48
CA VAL A 289 24.51 22.61 -7.61
C VAL A 289 24.93 21.20 -8.01
N GLY A 290 24.75 20.87 -9.28
CA GLY A 290 25.27 19.65 -9.87
C GLY A 290 26.80 19.69 -9.95
N ILE A 291 27.46 18.77 -9.27
CA ILE A 291 28.94 18.72 -9.20
C ILE A 291 29.51 18.01 -10.41
N VAL A 292 29.00 16.82 -10.71
CA VAL A 292 29.44 15.96 -11.82
C VAL A 292 28.28 15.10 -12.30
N SER A 293 28.31 14.64 -13.54
CA SER A 293 27.32 13.68 -14.06
C SER A 293 27.40 12.34 -13.32
N CYS A 294 26.24 11.73 -13.08
CA CYS A 294 26.16 10.43 -12.43
C CYS A 294 26.69 9.35 -13.38
N VAL A 295 27.71 8.61 -12.92
CA VAL A 295 28.34 7.53 -13.68
C VAL A 295 27.40 6.37 -14.02
N SER A 296 26.29 6.21 -13.29
CA SER A 296 25.39 5.06 -13.45
C SER A 296 24.19 5.36 -14.34
N CYS A 297 23.46 6.45 -14.10
CA CYS A 297 22.28 6.78 -14.91
C CYS A 297 22.58 7.75 -16.07
N GLN A 298 23.74 8.43 -16.05
CA GLN A 298 24.23 9.38 -17.06
C GLN A 298 23.32 10.59 -17.40
N GLY A 299 22.06 10.59 -16.99
CA GLY A 299 21.11 11.68 -17.20
C GLY A 299 20.90 12.61 -15.99
N ASN A 300 21.47 12.30 -14.82
CA ASN A 300 21.35 13.11 -13.61
C ASN A 300 22.72 13.55 -13.10
N GLU A 301 22.75 14.64 -12.35
CA GLU A 301 23.96 15.15 -11.69
C GLU A 301 24.04 14.67 -10.24
N LEU A 302 25.26 14.49 -9.74
CA LEU A 302 25.56 14.23 -8.34
C LEU A 302 25.64 15.56 -7.58
N ARG A 303 25.01 15.63 -6.40
CA ARG A 303 24.99 16.82 -5.54
C ARG A 303 25.62 16.54 -4.18
N LEU A 304 26.29 17.55 -3.63
CA LEU A 304 26.94 17.50 -2.32
C LEU A 304 25.89 17.47 -1.19
N ARG A 305 26.04 16.49 -0.30
CA ARG A 305 25.24 16.32 0.92
C ARG A 305 26.17 16.03 2.10
N ASN A 306 25.65 16.30 3.30
CA ASN A 306 26.34 15.96 4.54
C ASN A 306 25.62 14.79 5.22
N GLY A 307 26.36 13.76 5.57
CA GLY A 307 25.88 12.58 6.29
C GLY A 307 26.54 12.45 7.67
N PRO A 308 26.10 11.48 8.48
CA PRO A 308 26.71 11.20 9.79
C PRO A 308 28.18 10.76 9.67
N THR A 309 28.56 10.12 8.57
CA THR A 309 29.91 9.64 8.29
C THR A 309 30.78 10.64 7.52
N GLY A 310 30.29 11.87 7.30
CA GLY A 310 30.98 12.91 6.54
C GLY A 310 30.26 13.34 5.25
N PRO A 311 30.88 14.24 4.46
CA PRO A 311 30.34 14.72 3.21
C PRO A 311 30.33 13.62 2.13
N TYR A 312 29.29 13.60 1.30
CA TYR A 312 29.17 12.67 0.19
C TYR A 312 28.37 13.29 -0.94
N LEU A 313 28.53 12.78 -2.16
CA LEU A 313 27.69 13.14 -3.30
C LEU A 313 26.60 12.10 -3.48
N SER A 314 25.40 12.54 -3.86
CA SER A 314 24.27 11.65 -4.16
C SER A 314 23.61 12.05 -5.46
N CYS A 315 23.10 11.05 -6.20
CA CYS A 315 22.43 11.30 -7.46
C CYS A 315 21.10 12.03 -7.26
N LYS A 316 20.85 13.07 -8.08
CA LYS A 316 19.55 13.77 -8.16
C LYS A 316 18.39 12.82 -8.47
N GLY A 317 18.66 11.73 -9.21
CA GLY A 317 17.65 10.73 -9.56
C GLY A 317 17.25 9.78 -8.43
N TRP A 318 17.72 9.99 -7.20
CA TRP A 318 17.27 9.21 -6.05
C TRP A 318 15.77 9.46 -5.78
N PRO A 319 14.93 8.42 -5.56
CA PRO A 319 15.26 7.04 -5.20
C PRO A 319 15.50 6.06 -6.37
N GLU A 320 15.24 6.45 -7.62
CA GLU A 320 15.43 5.57 -8.79
C GLU A 320 16.90 5.27 -9.09
N CYS A 321 17.79 6.22 -8.79
CA CYS A 321 19.23 6.06 -8.88
C CYS A 321 19.88 6.18 -7.50
N GLY A 322 20.21 5.04 -6.90
CA GLY A 322 20.79 4.92 -5.55
C GLY A 322 22.28 5.24 -5.43
N VAL A 323 22.90 5.83 -6.46
CA VAL A 323 24.34 6.08 -6.48
C VAL A 323 24.73 7.16 -5.49
N THR A 324 25.71 6.83 -4.66
CA THR A 324 26.39 7.74 -3.74
C THR A 324 27.90 7.66 -3.94
N VAL A 325 28.58 8.77 -3.72
CA VAL A 325 30.04 8.89 -3.81
C VAL A 325 30.54 9.48 -2.50
N THR A 326 31.23 8.67 -1.70
CA THR A 326 31.83 9.13 -0.45
C THR A 326 33.01 10.06 -0.75
N LEU A 327 33.12 11.16 -0.02
CA LEU A 327 34.24 12.11 -0.11
C LEU A 327 35.16 11.94 1.11
N PRO A 328 36.43 12.41 1.03
CA PRO A 328 37.31 12.42 2.19
C PRO A 328 36.70 13.17 3.37
N THR A 329 37.03 12.72 4.57
CA THR A 329 36.66 13.42 5.80
C THR A 329 37.30 14.80 5.82
N ALA A 330 36.48 15.84 5.86
CA ALA A 330 36.89 17.23 5.91
C ALA A 330 35.99 17.99 6.90
N SER A 331 36.52 19.05 7.50
CA SER A 331 35.78 19.95 8.38
C SER A 331 34.71 20.72 7.62
N SER A 332 34.98 21.06 6.36
CA SER A 332 33.99 21.61 5.44
C SER A 332 34.30 21.22 4.00
N VAL A 333 33.27 21.03 3.19
CA VAL A 333 33.38 20.88 1.74
C VAL A 333 32.40 21.85 1.11
N LYS A 334 32.87 22.72 0.22
CA LYS A 334 32.04 23.74 -0.45
C LYS A 334 32.16 23.64 -1.96
N PRO A 335 31.06 23.65 -2.72
CA PRO A 335 31.14 23.76 -4.17
C PRO A 335 31.55 25.16 -4.59
N CYS A 336 32.25 25.27 -5.72
CA CYS A 336 32.57 26.54 -6.37
C CYS A 336 31.87 26.61 -7.74
N PRO A 337 30.58 26.98 -7.84
CA PRO A 337 29.81 26.90 -9.09
C PRO A 337 30.44 27.68 -10.25
N GLY A 338 31.16 28.77 -9.96
CA GLY A 338 31.90 29.57 -10.94
C GLY A 338 33.22 28.96 -11.42
N ARG A 339 33.67 27.82 -10.87
CA ARG A 339 34.92 27.15 -11.25
C ARG A 339 34.66 25.70 -11.64
N ARG A 340 34.95 25.37 -12.89
CA ARG A 340 34.84 24.01 -13.44
C ARG A 340 36.21 23.46 -13.79
N CYS A 341 36.36 22.14 -13.66
CA CYS A 341 37.54 21.43 -14.10
C CYS A 341 37.70 21.55 -15.63
N PRO A 342 38.88 21.94 -16.15
CA PRO A 342 39.10 22.05 -17.59
C PRO A 342 39.02 20.70 -18.32
N THR A 343 39.26 19.58 -17.62
CA THR A 343 39.30 18.24 -18.21
C THR A 343 37.93 17.56 -18.25
N CYS A 344 37.18 17.57 -17.14
CA CYS A 344 35.91 16.83 -17.03
C CYS A 344 34.68 17.73 -16.82
N GLN A 345 34.85 19.05 -16.79
CA GLN A 345 33.78 20.05 -16.58
C GLN A 345 33.03 19.96 -15.24
N ALA A 346 33.46 19.08 -14.33
CA ALA A 346 32.91 19.00 -12.97
C ALA A 346 33.15 20.30 -12.20
N VAL A 347 32.20 20.69 -11.35
CA VAL A 347 32.35 21.82 -10.43
C VAL A 347 33.45 21.47 -9.41
N LEU A 348 34.39 22.40 -9.19
CA LEU A 348 35.45 22.19 -8.20
C LEU A 348 34.90 22.27 -6.78
N LEU A 349 35.46 21.47 -5.88
CA LEU A 349 35.13 21.48 -4.47
C LEU A 349 36.32 22.03 -3.67
N THR A 350 36.04 22.97 -2.76
CA THR A 350 36.99 23.42 -1.75
C THR A 350 36.86 22.53 -0.51
N PHE A 351 37.94 21.84 -0.17
CA PHE A 351 38.04 21.03 1.04
C PHE A 351 38.79 21.81 2.11
N ASP A 352 38.21 21.88 3.31
CA ASP A 352 38.84 22.43 4.51
C ASP A 352 39.11 21.29 5.50
N PHE A 353 40.39 21.01 5.74
CA PHE A 353 40.86 19.94 6.62
C PHE A 353 41.30 20.45 8.00
N ARG A 354 41.06 21.72 8.34
CA ARG A 354 41.46 22.26 9.66
C ARG A 354 40.80 21.49 10.79
N GLY A 355 41.61 20.83 11.62
CA GLY A 355 41.13 20.07 12.78
C GLY A 355 40.72 18.62 12.49
N VAL A 356 40.94 18.11 11.27
CA VAL A 356 40.78 16.69 10.92
C VAL A 356 42.03 16.18 10.19
N GLN A 357 42.24 14.87 10.17
CA GLN A 357 43.32 14.27 9.39
C GLN A 357 42.99 14.43 7.90
N GLY A 358 43.72 15.34 7.22
CA GLY A 358 43.56 15.60 5.79
C GLY A 358 44.13 14.49 4.89
N VAL A 359 43.94 14.67 3.58
CA VAL A 359 44.52 13.80 2.55
C VAL A 359 46.01 14.11 2.38
N PRO A 360 46.91 13.11 2.36
CA PRO A 360 48.34 13.32 2.15
C PRO A 360 48.62 14.11 0.86
N GLY A 361 49.40 15.20 0.98
CA GLY A 361 49.76 16.05 -0.16
C GLY A 361 48.72 17.10 -0.55
N MET A 362 47.71 17.36 0.29
CA MET A 362 46.80 18.50 0.16
C MET A 362 47.05 19.55 1.25
N GLU A 363 46.80 20.82 0.93
CA GLU A 363 46.85 21.93 1.89
C GLU A 363 45.65 21.90 2.87
N GLN A 364 45.71 22.69 3.95
CA GLN A 364 44.62 22.78 4.93
C GLN A 364 43.30 23.28 4.33
N GLU A 365 43.35 24.10 3.29
CA GLU A 365 42.19 24.56 2.53
C GLU A 365 42.57 24.58 1.05
N GLU A 366 42.05 23.63 0.26
CA GLU A 366 42.45 23.47 -1.14
C GLU A 366 41.23 23.23 -2.05
N THR A 367 41.23 23.80 -3.25
CA THR A 367 40.15 23.65 -4.24
C THR A 367 40.56 22.72 -5.36
N VAL A 368 39.91 21.56 -5.47
CA VAL A 368 40.32 20.48 -6.38
C VAL A 368 39.14 19.84 -7.10
N CYS A 369 39.46 19.08 -8.15
CA CYS A 369 38.49 18.33 -8.92
C CYS A 369 38.37 16.89 -8.41
N ILE A 370 37.19 16.50 -7.93
CA ILE A 370 36.93 15.14 -7.41
C ILE A 370 37.19 14.01 -8.41
N SER A 371 37.06 14.26 -9.72
CA SER A 371 37.18 13.21 -10.74
C SER A 371 38.57 13.13 -11.37
N CYS A 372 39.37 14.21 -11.30
CA CYS A 372 40.64 14.32 -12.02
C CYS A 372 41.85 14.41 -11.09
N ASP A 373 41.66 14.80 -9.82
CA ASP A 373 42.77 14.86 -8.88
C ASP A 373 43.18 13.45 -8.43
N PRO A 374 44.42 13.00 -8.71
CA PRO A 374 44.86 11.66 -8.36
C PRO A 374 44.94 11.43 -6.85
N ARG A 375 45.13 12.48 -6.04
CA ARG A 375 45.27 12.38 -4.57
C ARG A 375 43.98 11.93 -3.90
N LEU A 376 42.83 12.20 -4.51
CA LEU A 376 41.52 11.87 -3.96
C LEU A 376 41.05 10.45 -4.30
N LYS A 377 41.70 9.75 -5.24
CA LYS A 377 41.21 8.46 -5.76
C LYS A 377 41.03 7.40 -4.68
N ASP A 378 41.95 7.33 -3.71
CA ASP A 378 41.91 6.32 -2.65
C ASP A 378 40.90 6.66 -1.53
N TYR A 379 40.41 7.90 -1.52
CA TYR A 379 39.46 8.42 -0.52
C TYR A 379 38.04 8.55 -1.07
N ILE A 380 37.86 8.33 -2.37
CA ILE A 380 36.56 8.38 -3.04
C ILE A 380 36.07 6.96 -3.29
N ALA A 381 34.90 6.63 -2.72
CA ALA A 381 34.24 5.35 -2.93
C ALA A 381 32.86 5.56 -3.56
N VAL A 382 32.60 4.91 -4.70
CA VAL A 382 31.28 4.91 -5.34
C VAL A 382 30.49 3.70 -4.84
N LYS A 383 29.28 3.93 -4.30
CA LYS A 383 28.35 2.89 -3.85
C LYS A 383 27.00 3.05 -4.55
N GLY A 384 26.29 1.93 -4.75
CA GLY A 384 24.94 1.91 -5.34
C GLY A 384 24.92 1.70 -6.85
N HIS A 385 23.78 1.21 -7.35
CA HIS A 385 23.50 0.99 -8.77
C HIS A 385 22.18 1.68 -9.14
N VAL A 386 21.90 1.88 -10.43
CA VAL A 386 20.52 2.21 -10.87
C VAL A 386 19.61 1.12 -10.33
N ALA A 387 18.63 1.49 -9.51
CA ALA A 387 17.56 0.56 -9.21
C ALA A 387 16.89 0.30 -10.56
N ARG A 388 16.96 -0.94 -11.04
CA ARG A 388 16.17 -1.38 -12.20
C ARG A 388 14.78 -0.77 -12.01
N PRO A 389 14.27 0.02 -12.96
CA PRO A 389 13.03 0.74 -12.75
C PRO A 389 12.03 -0.27 -12.20
N ALA A 390 11.47 0.04 -11.02
CA ALA A 390 10.27 -0.65 -10.60
C ALA A 390 9.37 -0.56 -11.82
N ALA A 391 8.97 -1.72 -12.36
CA ALA A 391 7.95 -1.72 -13.39
C ALA A 391 6.87 -0.76 -12.91
N PRO A 392 6.37 0.16 -13.77
CA PRO A 392 5.28 1.04 -13.36
C PRO A 392 4.27 0.15 -12.66
N VAL A 393 3.88 0.52 -11.43
CA VAL A 393 2.88 -0.22 -10.69
C VAL A 393 1.67 -0.24 -11.58
N ALA A 394 1.51 -1.35 -12.30
CA ALA A 394 0.30 -1.61 -13.05
C ALA A 394 -0.81 -1.60 -11.99
N PRO A 395 -1.96 -0.96 -12.27
CA PRO A 395 -3.13 -1.17 -11.42
C PRO A 395 -3.28 -2.67 -11.22
N ALA A 396 -3.52 -3.08 -9.97
CA ALA A 396 -3.53 -4.47 -9.56
C ALA A 396 -4.54 -5.25 -10.41
N TYR A 397 -4.07 -5.92 -11.46
CA TYR A 397 -4.80 -6.95 -12.16
C TYR A 397 -4.29 -8.28 -11.62
N THR A 398 -5.03 -8.81 -10.66
CA THR A 398 -5.05 -10.23 -10.33
C THR A 398 -5.47 -11.00 -11.58
N LEU A 399 -4.55 -11.81 -12.12
CA LEU A 399 -4.95 -12.88 -13.03
C LEU A 399 -5.54 -14.03 -12.21
N PRO A 400 -6.77 -14.46 -12.49
CA PRO A 400 -7.33 -15.68 -11.91
C PRO A 400 -6.58 -16.89 -12.48
N THR A 401 -6.06 -17.73 -11.59
CA THR A 401 -5.71 -19.10 -11.90
C THR A 401 -6.99 -19.93 -11.99
N GLY A 402 -7.27 -20.50 -13.16
CA GLY A 402 -8.41 -21.40 -13.36
C GLY A 402 -8.23 -22.29 -14.59
N LYS A 403 -7.90 -23.56 -14.33
CA LYS A 403 -7.76 -24.73 -15.22
C LYS A 403 -8.75 -24.76 -16.41
N ARG A 404 -8.42 -25.32 -17.60
CA ARG A 404 -8.41 -26.78 -17.99
C ARG A 404 -8.27 -26.87 -19.55
N PRO A 405 -8.14 -28.02 -20.26
CA PRO A 405 -8.06 -29.45 -19.87
C PRO A 405 -6.93 -30.24 -20.59
N ALA A 406 -6.99 -31.56 -20.48
CA ALA A 406 -5.97 -32.59 -20.66
C ALA A 406 -5.53 -32.92 -22.10
N ALA A 407 -4.29 -33.39 -22.24
CA ALA A 407 -3.91 -34.54 -23.07
C ALA A 407 -2.47 -34.98 -22.76
N GLY A 408 -2.22 -36.29 -22.77
CA GLY A 408 -0.89 -36.83 -23.09
C GLY A 408 -0.11 -37.42 -21.93
N ASP A 409 -0.31 -38.73 -21.77
CA ASP A 409 0.54 -39.70 -21.10
C ASP A 409 2.05 -39.48 -21.35
N HIS A 410 2.89 -39.59 -20.30
CA HIS A 410 4.21 -40.24 -20.33
C HIS A 410 4.91 -40.12 -18.96
N SER A 411 5.23 -41.29 -18.42
CA SER A 411 6.02 -41.61 -17.24
C SER A 411 7.41 -40.95 -17.18
N ASN A 412 7.75 -40.26 -16.08
CA ASN A 412 9.02 -40.47 -15.36
C ASN A 412 9.08 -39.69 -14.02
N GLY A 413 9.75 -40.28 -13.02
CA GLY A 413 9.79 -39.81 -11.63
C GLY A 413 10.24 -38.35 -11.44
N GLY A 414 9.32 -37.51 -10.94
CA GLY A 414 9.54 -36.09 -10.69
C GLY A 414 9.62 -35.75 -9.20
N VAL A 415 10.56 -34.88 -8.84
CA VAL A 415 10.76 -34.37 -7.48
C VAL A 415 9.55 -33.49 -7.07
N PRO A 416 8.94 -33.69 -5.89
CA PRO A 416 7.77 -32.92 -5.44
C PRO A 416 8.10 -31.45 -5.19
N MET A 417 7.13 -30.56 -5.45
CA MET A 417 7.28 -29.10 -5.28
C MET A 417 6.82 -28.65 -3.89
N CYS A 418 7.54 -27.70 -3.31
CA CYS A 418 7.18 -27.06 -2.05
C CYS A 418 6.06 -26.02 -2.22
N ALA A 419 5.39 -25.66 -1.11
CA ALA A 419 4.36 -24.61 -1.09
C ALA A 419 4.90 -23.20 -1.44
N CYS A 420 6.22 -22.98 -1.36
CA CYS A 420 6.89 -21.76 -1.83
C CYS A 420 7.22 -21.77 -3.34
N GLY A 421 6.77 -22.79 -4.09
CA GLY A 421 6.96 -22.89 -5.55
C GLY A 421 8.35 -23.36 -6.00
N GLN A 422 9.20 -23.81 -5.08
CA GLN A 422 10.54 -24.36 -5.37
C GLN A 422 10.55 -25.90 -5.28
N PRO A 423 11.42 -26.61 -6.03
CA PRO A 423 11.54 -28.07 -5.94
C PRO A 423 12.06 -28.51 -4.56
N ALA A 424 11.41 -29.49 -3.96
CA ALA A 424 11.78 -30.00 -2.65
C ALA A 424 13.09 -30.79 -2.71
N LYS A 425 13.92 -30.67 -1.68
CA LYS A 425 15.17 -31.43 -1.59
C LYS A 425 14.91 -32.76 -0.92
N SER A 426 15.34 -33.87 -1.54
CA SER A 426 15.35 -35.20 -0.91
C SER A 426 16.43 -35.27 0.16
N LEU A 427 16.06 -35.71 1.36
CA LEU A 427 16.90 -35.88 2.53
C LEU A 427 16.62 -37.25 3.17
N VAL A 428 17.54 -37.77 3.98
CA VAL A 428 17.40 -39.06 4.66
C VAL A 428 17.32 -38.82 6.16
N SER A 429 16.32 -39.39 6.82
CA SER A 429 16.14 -39.24 8.27
C SER A 429 17.26 -39.96 9.03
N ARG A 430 17.76 -39.30 10.09
CA ARG A 430 18.79 -39.82 11.00
C ARG A 430 18.27 -40.04 12.43
N LYS A 431 16.94 -39.93 12.65
CA LYS A 431 16.32 -40.17 13.97
C LYS A 431 16.09 -41.66 14.17
N GLU A 432 16.38 -42.19 15.37
CA GLU A 432 16.37 -43.63 15.69
C GLU A 432 15.12 -44.37 15.19
N GLN A 433 13.92 -43.79 15.32
CA GLN A 433 12.65 -44.42 14.91
C GLN A 433 12.37 -44.38 13.39
N SER A 434 13.12 -43.61 12.60
CA SER A 434 12.90 -43.45 11.14
C SER A 434 14.20 -43.41 10.35
N MET A 435 15.28 -43.94 10.92
CA MET A 435 16.63 -43.85 10.39
C MET A 435 16.71 -44.54 9.02
N GLY A 436 17.19 -43.83 8.00
CA GLY A 436 17.31 -44.33 6.63
C GLY A 436 16.14 -44.04 5.69
N LYS A 437 14.99 -43.56 6.19
CA LYS A 437 13.85 -43.20 5.33
C LYS A 437 14.06 -41.87 4.61
N LYS A 438 13.69 -41.80 3.32
CA LYS A 438 13.80 -40.59 2.49
C LYS A 438 12.58 -39.70 2.68
N PHE A 439 12.81 -38.39 2.81
CA PHE A 439 11.76 -37.38 2.88
C PHE A 439 12.16 -36.15 2.07
N PHE A 440 11.17 -35.40 1.61
CA PHE A 440 11.30 -34.16 0.88
C PHE A 440 11.03 -32.97 1.80
N ALA A 441 11.92 -31.98 1.77
CA ALA A 441 11.76 -30.74 2.55
C ALA A 441 12.21 -29.50 1.77
N CYS A 442 11.73 -28.33 2.18
CA CYS A 442 12.05 -27.05 1.54
C CYS A 442 13.54 -26.70 1.71
N LYS A 443 14.26 -26.55 0.58
CA LYS A 443 15.70 -26.22 0.54
C LYS A 443 16.03 -24.92 1.28
N ASP A 444 15.25 -23.87 1.06
CA ASP A 444 15.52 -22.52 1.58
C ASP A 444 14.75 -22.21 2.88
N ARG A 445 14.08 -23.21 3.48
CA ARG A 445 13.17 -23.05 4.65
C ARG A 445 12.10 -21.94 4.54
N LYS A 446 11.83 -21.46 3.32
CA LYS A 446 10.78 -20.45 3.05
C LYS A 446 9.35 -20.95 3.31
N CYS A 447 9.15 -22.27 3.43
CA CYS A 447 7.88 -22.87 3.85
C CYS A 447 8.12 -24.16 4.65
N GLN A 448 7.10 -24.60 5.39
CA GLN A 448 7.14 -25.81 6.24
C GLN A 448 6.78 -27.10 5.48
N PHE A 449 7.03 -27.16 4.16
CA PHE A 449 6.72 -28.35 3.36
C PHE A 449 7.56 -29.56 3.80
N PHE A 450 6.88 -30.66 4.11
CA PHE A 450 7.46 -31.95 4.47
C PHE A 450 6.61 -33.09 3.88
N LYS A 451 7.24 -34.05 3.20
CA LYS A 451 6.58 -35.27 2.70
C LYS A 451 7.53 -36.47 2.75
N TRP A 452 7.07 -37.64 3.16
CA TRP A 452 7.84 -38.88 3.03
C TRP A 452 7.92 -39.28 1.55
N ALA A 453 9.05 -39.82 1.11
CA ALA A 453 9.23 -40.24 -0.28
C ALA A 453 8.39 -41.47 -0.66
N ASP A 454 7.88 -42.17 0.35
CA ASP A 454 7.11 -43.41 0.24
C ASP A 454 5.59 -43.14 0.15
N GLN A 455 5.18 -41.86 0.13
CA GLN A 455 3.79 -41.36 0.11
C GLN A 455 3.49 -40.46 -1.08
#